data_AF-A0A8S9H0P6-F1
#
_entry.id   AF-A0A8S9H0P6-F1
#
_cell.length_a   1.000
_cell.length_b   1.000
_cell.length_c   1.000
_cell.angle_alpha   90.00
_cell.angle_beta   90.00
_cell.angle_gamma   90.00
#
_symmetry.space_group_name_H-M   'P 1'
#
loop_
_entity.id
_entity.type
_entity.pdbx_description
1 polymer ?
#
loop_
_entity_poly.entity_id
_entity_poly.type
_entity_poly.pdbx_seq_one_letter_code
_entity_poly.pdbx_strand_id
1 'polypeptide(L)'
;MSAIAQRDENNVPDHLLVLVHGIWASPSVWLYVEAEMKRRVGTRFLIYASSSNTSTKTFGGIDGAGKRLAEEVRQVVQKSKSLKKISFLAHSLGGLFARHAVAVLYSQANDDAVSKSGDSHILRGRIAGLEPINFITLATPHLGVRGRKQLPFLLGVPILEKLAAPIAPFFIGRTGTQLFLTDGKADKPPLLLRMASDCEDLKFLSSLGAFPCRIVYANVSYDYMVGWRTSSIRRETELFKGSVYCDTCRVQFMTRLSKVLEGAKVKLECKGRENQTVTLTKEAMTDKDGNYEMEVMGDHEEEVCEIILVQSPDAECGDVNNQEFLRNAARISLTANDGIVSNETRTINPLGFMRKTPLADCPQAFKELGIVPDVTF
;
A
#
# COMPACT_ATOMS: atom_id res chain seq x y z
N MET A 1 -46.55 -5.70 -30.76
CA MET A 1 -46.08 -4.88 -29.63
C MET A 1 -44.89 -5.62 -29.00
N SER A 2 -43.68 -5.15 -29.28
CA SER A 2 -42.44 -5.76 -28.79
C SER A 2 -42.20 -5.33 -27.35
N ALA A 3 -42.10 -6.30 -26.43
CA ALA A 3 -41.64 -6.05 -25.07
C ALA A 3 -40.17 -5.62 -25.14
N ILE A 4 -39.93 -4.32 -25.02
CA ILE A 4 -38.60 -3.80 -24.74
C ILE A 4 -38.27 -4.27 -23.33
N ALA A 5 -37.33 -5.21 -23.23
CA ALA A 5 -36.76 -5.62 -21.96
C ALA A 5 -36.25 -4.37 -21.24
N GLN A 6 -36.92 -4.02 -20.15
CA GLN A 6 -36.51 -3.02 -19.20
C GLN A 6 -35.14 -3.45 -18.67
N ARG A 7 -34.05 -2.89 -19.23
CA ARG A 7 -32.70 -3.11 -18.70
C ARG A 7 -32.71 -2.55 -17.28
N ASP A 8 -32.44 -3.40 -16.31
CA ASP A 8 -32.31 -3.05 -14.90
C ASP A 8 -31.22 -1.98 -14.73
N GLU A 9 -31.62 -0.71 -14.57
CA GLU A 9 -30.71 0.43 -14.38
C GLU A 9 -29.81 0.26 -13.14
N ASN A 10 -30.16 -0.65 -12.22
CA ASN A 10 -29.38 -0.93 -11.01
C ASN A 10 -28.12 -1.77 -11.24
N ASN A 11 -27.86 -2.24 -12.47
CA ASN A 11 -26.77 -3.19 -12.74
C ASN A 11 -25.66 -2.63 -13.66
N VAL A 12 -25.63 -1.31 -13.89
CA VAL A 12 -24.60 -0.65 -14.70
C VAL A 12 -23.41 -0.26 -13.81
N PRO A 13 -22.16 -0.63 -14.15
CA PRO A 13 -21.00 -0.28 -13.35
C PRO A 13 -20.82 1.24 -13.21
N ASP A 14 -20.66 1.72 -11.97
CA ASP A 14 -20.41 3.13 -11.66
C ASP A 14 -19.00 3.39 -11.10
N HIS A 15 -18.23 2.32 -10.85
CA HIS A 15 -16.88 2.39 -10.28
C HIS A 15 -15.87 1.67 -11.18
N LEU A 16 -14.85 2.37 -11.66
CA LEU A 16 -13.74 1.79 -12.41
C LEU A 16 -12.63 1.34 -11.46
N LEU A 17 -12.28 0.05 -11.48
CA LEU A 17 -11.09 -0.49 -10.81
C LEU A 17 -10.03 -0.81 -11.87
N VAL A 18 -8.97 -0.01 -11.91
CA VAL A 18 -7.83 -0.21 -12.84
C VAL A 18 -6.79 -1.11 -12.19
N LEU A 19 -6.54 -2.29 -12.78
CA LEU A 19 -5.49 -3.22 -12.36
C LEU A 19 -4.22 -2.98 -13.19
N VAL A 20 -3.09 -2.76 -12.52
CA VAL A 20 -1.83 -2.36 -13.18
C VAL A 20 -0.70 -3.33 -12.85
N HIS A 21 -0.24 -4.09 -13.84
CA HIS A 21 0.77 -5.14 -13.67
C HIS A 21 2.21 -4.57 -13.53
N GLY A 22 3.11 -5.42 -13.03
CA GLY A 22 4.53 -5.11 -12.82
C GLY A 22 5.42 -5.31 -14.06
N ILE A 23 6.73 -5.30 -13.82
CA ILE A 23 7.76 -5.48 -14.85
C ILE A 23 7.63 -6.84 -15.56
N TRP A 24 7.88 -6.91 -16.87
CA TRP A 24 7.74 -8.13 -17.71
C TRP A 24 6.36 -8.79 -17.78
N ALA A 25 5.38 -8.30 -17.01
CA ALA A 25 4.07 -8.92 -16.91
C ALA A 25 3.12 -8.47 -18.02
N SER A 26 1.92 -9.04 -18.00
CA SER A 26 0.78 -8.70 -18.87
C SER A 26 -0.50 -8.69 -18.03
N PRO A 27 -1.65 -8.28 -18.59
CA PRO A 27 -2.94 -8.35 -17.87
C PRO A 27 -3.28 -9.73 -17.29
N SER A 28 -2.74 -10.80 -17.87
CA SER A 28 -3.03 -12.19 -17.46
C SER A 28 -2.70 -12.49 -15.98
N VAL A 29 -1.77 -11.76 -15.37
CA VAL A 29 -1.43 -11.93 -13.95
C VAL A 29 -2.59 -11.58 -13.01
N TRP A 30 -3.57 -10.82 -13.51
CA TRP A 30 -4.73 -10.40 -12.75
C TRP A 30 -5.94 -11.33 -12.89
N LEU A 31 -5.89 -12.41 -13.69
CA LEU A 31 -7.05 -13.26 -13.96
C LEU A 31 -7.74 -13.78 -12.70
N TYR A 32 -6.95 -14.27 -11.73
CA TYR A 32 -7.48 -14.75 -10.46
C TYR A 32 -8.07 -13.61 -9.61
N VAL A 33 -7.36 -12.49 -9.51
CA VAL A 33 -7.79 -11.31 -8.75
C VAL A 33 -9.07 -10.75 -9.33
N GLU A 34 -9.18 -10.66 -10.65
CA GLU A 34 -10.38 -10.19 -11.34
C GLU A 34 -11.58 -11.09 -11.03
N ALA A 35 -11.40 -12.41 -11.08
CA ALA A 35 -12.46 -13.38 -10.76
C ALA A 35 -12.93 -13.24 -9.29
N GLU A 36 -11.99 -13.19 -8.35
CA GLU A 36 -12.33 -13.08 -6.92
C GLU A 36 -12.92 -11.71 -6.58
N MET A 37 -12.42 -10.63 -7.17
CA MET A 37 -12.98 -9.29 -6.98
C MET A 37 -14.40 -9.21 -7.55
N LYS A 38 -14.66 -9.72 -8.75
CA LYS A 38 -16.04 -9.78 -9.29
C LYS A 38 -17.00 -10.49 -8.34
N ARG A 39 -16.54 -11.57 -7.70
CA ARG A 39 -17.33 -12.32 -6.70
C ARG A 39 -17.58 -11.52 -5.43
N ARG A 40 -16.57 -10.78 -4.94
CA ARG A 40 -16.62 -10.05 -3.65
C ARG A 40 -17.29 -8.68 -3.74
N VAL A 41 -17.02 -7.90 -4.79
CA VAL A 41 -17.50 -6.51 -4.93
C VAL A 41 -18.69 -6.35 -5.88
N GLY A 42 -19.06 -7.42 -6.58
CA GLY A 42 -20.24 -7.48 -7.44
C GLY A 42 -20.10 -6.71 -8.77
N THR A 43 -21.24 -6.52 -9.43
CA THR A 43 -21.36 -5.98 -10.80
C THR A 43 -21.25 -4.46 -10.90
N ARG A 44 -21.21 -3.75 -9.77
CA ARG A 44 -21.03 -2.29 -9.73
C ARG A 44 -19.64 -1.83 -10.15
N PHE A 45 -18.66 -2.74 -10.13
CA PHE A 45 -17.29 -2.47 -10.53
C PHE A 45 -17.04 -2.86 -11.98
N LEU A 46 -16.57 -1.90 -12.77
CA LEU A 46 -15.88 -2.19 -14.02
C LEU A 46 -14.42 -2.49 -13.67
N ILE A 47 -14.08 -3.77 -13.57
CA ILE A 47 -12.70 -4.20 -13.33
C ILE A 47 -11.96 -4.25 -14.66
N TYR A 48 -10.87 -3.49 -14.78
CA TYR A 48 -10.12 -3.32 -16.02
C TYR A 48 -8.64 -3.57 -15.79
N ALA A 49 -8.12 -4.68 -16.32
CA ALA A 49 -6.69 -4.98 -16.31
C ALA A 49 -5.98 -4.29 -17.49
N SER A 50 -5.15 -3.29 -17.18
CA SER A 50 -4.46 -2.46 -18.17
C SER A 50 -3.45 -3.26 -18.98
N SER A 51 -3.50 -3.12 -20.31
CA SER A 51 -2.58 -3.76 -21.26
C SER A 51 -1.52 -2.82 -21.83
N SER A 52 -1.62 -1.52 -21.52
CA SER A 52 -0.79 -0.43 -22.06
C SER A 52 0.72 -0.64 -21.91
N ASN A 53 1.15 -1.44 -20.93
CA ASN A 53 2.56 -1.66 -20.59
C ASN A 53 3.01 -3.12 -20.67
N THR A 54 2.33 -3.97 -21.44
CA THR A 54 2.63 -5.41 -21.54
C THR A 54 4.09 -5.71 -21.94
N SER A 55 4.69 -6.68 -21.25
CA SER A 55 5.99 -7.28 -21.55
C SER A 55 7.12 -6.24 -21.64
N THR A 56 7.86 -6.18 -22.75
CA THR A 56 9.04 -5.32 -22.90
C THR A 56 8.70 -3.82 -22.86
N LYS A 57 7.43 -3.43 -23.01
CA LYS A 57 7.00 -2.03 -22.86
C LYS A 57 7.26 -1.48 -21.45
N THR A 58 7.42 -2.35 -20.45
CA THR A 58 7.76 -1.93 -19.07
C THR A 58 9.15 -1.30 -18.94
N PHE A 59 10.02 -1.42 -19.94
CA PHE A 59 11.39 -0.89 -19.90
C PHE A 59 11.56 0.53 -20.42
N GLY A 60 10.52 1.09 -21.05
CA GLY A 60 10.56 2.41 -21.71
C GLY A 60 10.56 3.62 -20.77
N GLY A 61 10.67 3.40 -19.45
CA GLY A 61 10.57 4.43 -18.43
C GLY A 61 9.18 4.49 -17.78
N ILE A 62 9.17 4.76 -16.47
CA ILE A 62 8.01 4.94 -15.61
C ILE A 62 7.12 6.08 -16.10
N ASP A 63 7.72 7.19 -16.54
CA ASP A 63 7.01 8.34 -17.08
C ASP A 63 6.29 8.01 -18.40
N GLY A 64 6.98 7.31 -19.31
CA GLY A 64 6.39 6.86 -20.57
C GLY A 64 5.27 5.85 -20.33
N ALA A 65 5.48 4.90 -19.42
CA ALA A 65 4.48 3.91 -19.03
C ALA A 65 3.26 4.53 -18.34
N GLY A 66 3.48 5.51 -17.47
CA GLY A 66 2.41 6.27 -16.81
C GLY A 66 1.57 7.08 -17.79
N LYS A 67 2.19 7.72 -18.79
CA LYS A 67 1.47 8.42 -19.87
C LYS A 67 0.59 7.49 -20.71
N ARG A 68 1.11 6.30 -21.08
CA ARG A 68 0.32 5.29 -21.81
C ARG A 68 -0.84 4.76 -20.99
N LEU A 69 -0.62 4.49 -19.69
CA LEU A 69 -1.66 4.06 -18.78
C LEU A 69 -2.75 5.14 -18.62
N ALA A 70 -2.36 6.41 -18.46
CA ALA A 70 -3.30 7.52 -18.38
C ALA A 70 -4.18 7.59 -19.64
N GLU A 71 -3.59 7.43 -20.81
CA GLU A 71 -4.34 7.43 -22.07
C GLU A 71 -5.31 6.26 -22.19
N GLU A 72 -4.88 5.04 -21.83
CA GLU A 72 -5.75 3.87 -21.78
C GLU A 72 -6.94 4.09 -20.82
N VAL A 73 -6.69 4.66 -19.64
CA VAL A 73 -7.75 4.99 -18.67
C VAL A 73 -8.72 6.02 -19.23
N ARG A 74 -8.26 7.09 -19.90
CA ARG A 74 -9.16 8.06 -20.55
C ARG A 74 -10.08 7.39 -21.56
N GLN A 75 -9.57 6.47 -22.37
CA GLN A 75 -10.36 5.74 -23.36
C GLN A 75 -11.43 4.86 -22.70
N VAL A 76 -11.11 4.19 -21.59
CA VAL A 76 -12.09 3.41 -20.82
C VAL A 76 -13.19 4.31 -20.26
N VAL A 77 -12.81 5.44 -19.65
CA VAL A 77 -13.77 6.41 -19.08
C VAL A 77 -14.67 7.02 -20.16
N GLN A 78 -14.11 7.39 -21.31
CA GLN A 78 -14.88 7.96 -22.42
C GLN A 78 -15.94 6.99 -22.98
N LYS A 79 -15.62 5.68 -23.01
CA LYS A 79 -16.51 4.61 -23.48
C LYS A 79 -17.64 4.29 -22.51
N SER A 80 -17.51 4.64 -21.23
CA SER A 80 -18.49 4.28 -20.19
C SER A 80 -18.99 5.50 -19.42
N LYS A 81 -20.10 6.07 -19.89
CA LYS A 81 -20.72 7.29 -19.30
C LYS A 81 -21.29 7.09 -17.89
N SER A 82 -21.49 5.85 -17.46
CA SER A 82 -22.01 5.51 -16.13
C SER A 82 -20.97 5.65 -15.02
N LEU A 83 -19.68 5.69 -15.36
CA LEU A 83 -18.60 5.74 -14.38
C LEU A 83 -18.62 7.07 -13.64
N LYS A 84 -18.57 7.00 -12.31
CA LYS A 84 -18.52 8.13 -11.39
C LYS A 84 -17.27 8.06 -10.50
N LYS A 85 -16.79 6.85 -10.21
CA LYS A 85 -15.70 6.57 -9.27
C LYS A 85 -14.54 5.86 -9.94
N ILE A 86 -13.33 6.05 -9.42
CA ILE A 86 -12.12 5.37 -9.89
C ILE A 86 -11.26 4.88 -8.72
N SER A 87 -10.65 3.71 -8.90
CA SER A 87 -9.65 3.14 -8.01
C SER A 87 -8.54 2.46 -8.80
N PHE A 88 -7.37 2.37 -8.18
CA PHE A 88 -6.21 1.69 -8.72
C PHE A 88 -5.76 0.58 -7.77
N LEU A 89 -5.48 -0.60 -8.32
CA LEU A 89 -4.75 -1.67 -7.66
C LEU A 89 -3.54 -2.03 -8.53
N ALA A 90 -2.35 -1.80 -8.03
CA ALA A 90 -1.14 -1.89 -8.82
C ALA A 90 -0.09 -2.79 -8.15
N HIS A 91 0.57 -3.64 -8.94
CA HIS A 91 1.57 -4.58 -8.45
C HIS A 91 2.98 -4.19 -8.93
N SER A 92 3.96 -4.26 -8.03
CA SER A 92 5.37 -4.05 -8.31
C SER A 92 5.61 -2.72 -9.03
N LEU A 93 6.38 -2.72 -10.11
CA LEU A 93 6.63 -1.56 -10.96
C LEU A 93 5.34 -0.86 -11.45
N GLY A 94 4.24 -1.60 -11.56
CA GLY A 94 2.93 -1.06 -11.92
C GLY A 94 2.45 0.04 -10.98
N GLY A 95 2.83 0.02 -9.69
CA GLY A 95 2.48 1.08 -8.75
C GLY A 95 3.17 2.41 -9.08
N LEU A 96 4.39 2.37 -9.61
CA LEU A 96 5.08 3.58 -10.09
C LEU A 96 4.44 4.11 -11.39
N PHE A 97 4.02 3.22 -12.29
CA PHE A 97 3.26 3.61 -13.48
C PHE A 97 1.93 4.28 -13.09
N ALA A 98 1.21 3.69 -12.13
CA ALA A 98 -0.04 4.23 -11.61
C ALA A 98 0.16 5.59 -10.95
N ARG A 99 1.20 5.76 -10.10
CA ARG A 99 1.54 7.06 -9.48
C ARG A 99 1.78 8.15 -10.52
N HIS A 100 2.48 7.83 -11.61
CA HIS A 100 2.68 8.80 -12.69
C HIS A 100 1.39 9.04 -13.49
N ALA A 101 0.60 8.00 -13.76
CA ALA A 101 -0.65 8.12 -14.49
C ALA A 101 -1.68 8.99 -13.77
N VAL A 102 -1.85 8.83 -12.45
CA VAL A 102 -2.82 9.64 -11.68
C VAL A 102 -2.44 11.13 -11.70
N ALA A 103 -1.15 11.47 -11.69
CA ALA A 103 -0.71 12.86 -11.83
C ALA A 103 -1.04 13.44 -13.21
N VAL A 104 -0.93 12.63 -14.27
CA VAL A 104 -1.30 13.02 -15.65
C VAL A 104 -2.82 13.15 -15.83
N LEU A 105 -3.60 12.37 -15.08
CA LEU A 105 -5.07 12.36 -15.11
C LEU A 105 -5.71 13.40 -14.19
N TYR A 106 -4.91 14.05 -13.34
CA TYR A 106 -5.38 14.92 -12.28
C TYR A 106 -5.93 16.24 -12.83
N SER A 107 -7.05 16.67 -12.26
CA SER A 107 -7.64 17.98 -12.47
C SER A 107 -8.08 18.52 -11.11
N GLN A 108 -7.66 19.75 -10.79
CA GLN A 108 -8.05 20.40 -9.55
C GLN A 108 -9.54 20.75 -9.61
N ALA A 109 -10.22 20.71 -8.46
CA ALA A 109 -11.59 21.22 -8.37
C ALA A 109 -11.57 22.74 -8.57
N ASN A 110 -12.47 23.30 -9.39
CA ASN A 110 -12.60 24.75 -9.54
C ASN A 110 -13.13 25.37 -8.24
N ASP A 111 -12.47 26.44 -7.79
CA ASP A 111 -12.83 27.18 -6.56
C ASP A 111 -14.28 27.70 -6.56
N ASP A 112 -14.87 27.98 -7.73
CA ASP A 112 -16.25 28.49 -7.83
C ASP A 112 -17.34 27.48 -7.41
N ALA A 113 -17.04 26.18 -7.45
CA ALA A 113 -17.94 25.13 -6.96
C ALA A 113 -17.79 24.88 -5.45
N VAL A 114 -16.64 25.25 -4.88
CA VAL A 114 -16.27 25.08 -3.47
C VAL A 114 -17.06 26.04 -2.59
N SER A 115 -17.36 27.25 -3.08
CA SER A 115 -18.07 28.28 -2.30
C SER A 115 -19.54 27.97 -2.03
N LYS A 116 -20.13 26.94 -2.67
CA LYS A 116 -21.58 26.68 -2.62
C LYS A 116 -21.99 25.41 -1.87
N SER A 117 -21.11 24.45 -1.63
CA SER A 117 -21.53 23.14 -1.10
C SER A 117 -21.12 22.87 0.35
N GLY A 118 -20.14 23.59 0.92
CA GLY A 118 -19.67 23.36 2.30
C GLY A 118 -19.13 21.94 2.56
N ASP A 119 -19.01 21.11 1.51
CA ASP A 119 -18.70 19.69 1.63
C ASP A 119 -17.21 19.44 1.37
N SER A 120 -16.48 19.04 2.41
CA SER A 120 -15.02 18.82 2.35
C SER A 120 -14.60 17.74 1.35
N HIS A 121 -15.51 16.85 0.95
CA HIS A 121 -15.27 15.85 -0.08
C HIS A 121 -15.15 16.46 -1.49
N ILE A 122 -15.74 17.63 -1.74
CA ILE A 122 -15.75 18.33 -3.04
C ILE A 122 -14.46 19.13 -3.28
N LEU A 123 -13.64 19.35 -2.24
CA LEU A 123 -12.30 19.97 -2.36
C LEU A 123 -11.25 19.06 -3.00
N ARG A 124 -11.53 17.76 -3.14
CA ARG A 124 -10.57 16.77 -3.65
C ARG A 124 -10.62 16.77 -5.19
N GLY A 125 -9.48 16.98 -5.84
CA GLY A 125 -9.40 16.97 -7.31
C GLY A 125 -9.88 15.66 -7.93
N ARG A 126 -10.15 15.67 -9.23
CA ARG A 126 -10.67 14.53 -9.99
C ARG A 126 -9.54 13.81 -10.72
N ILE A 127 -9.73 12.51 -10.95
CA ILE A 127 -8.83 11.67 -11.75
C ILE A 127 -9.60 11.21 -12.98
N ALA A 128 -9.20 11.68 -14.17
CA ALA A 128 -9.92 11.45 -15.42
C ALA A 128 -11.39 11.92 -15.38
N GLY A 129 -11.69 12.96 -14.59
CA GLY A 129 -13.06 13.45 -14.35
C GLY A 129 -13.88 12.60 -13.36
N LEU A 130 -13.32 11.51 -12.82
CA LEU A 130 -13.99 10.64 -11.86
C LEU A 130 -13.57 10.96 -10.41
N GLU A 131 -14.43 10.62 -9.46
CA GLU A 131 -14.16 10.67 -8.03
C GLU A 131 -13.14 9.58 -7.65
N PRO A 132 -11.93 9.94 -7.18
CA PRO A 132 -10.95 8.97 -6.72
C PRO A 132 -11.36 8.36 -5.37
N ILE A 133 -11.28 7.03 -5.23
CA ILE A 133 -11.68 6.30 -3.99
C ILE A 133 -10.46 5.62 -3.34
N ASN A 134 -9.87 4.62 -4.01
CA ASN A 134 -8.75 3.84 -3.49
C ASN A 134 -7.54 3.89 -4.41
N PHE A 135 -6.35 4.11 -3.86
CA PHE A 135 -5.07 3.90 -4.52
C PHE A 135 -4.27 2.87 -3.74
N ILE A 136 -4.17 1.65 -4.27
CA ILE A 136 -3.57 0.51 -3.60
C ILE A 136 -2.36 0.02 -4.39
N THR A 137 -1.24 -0.17 -3.72
CA THR A 137 -0.04 -0.78 -4.31
C THR A 137 0.38 -2.03 -3.56
N LEU A 138 0.87 -3.02 -4.29
CA LEU A 138 1.36 -4.30 -3.79
C LEU A 138 2.83 -4.44 -4.19
N ALA A 139 3.75 -4.59 -3.24
CA ALA A 139 5.17 -4.80 -3.49
C ALA A 139 5.80 -3.76 -4.43
N THR A 140 5.39 -2.49 -4.39
CA THR A 140 5.85 -1.44 -5.32
C THR A 140 7.14 -0.76 -4.82
N PRO A 141 8.21 -0.62 -5.63
CA PRO A 141 9.44 0.05 -5.20
C PRO A 141 9.28 1.59 -5.16
N HIS A 142 8.49 2.13 -4.23
CA HIS A 142 8.13 3.55 -4.20
C HIS A 142 9.32 4.51 -4.11
N LEU A 143 10.40 4.08 -3.47
CA LEU A 143 11.64 4.83 -3.25
C LEU A 143 12.77 4.40 -4.21
N GLY A 144 12.46 3.54 -5.19
CA GLY A 144 13.44 2.91 -6.07
C GLY A 144 14.02 1.63 -5.47
N VAL A 145 15.15 1.19 -6.02
CA VAL A 145 15.85 -0.07 -5.65
C VAL A 145 17.32 0.17 -5.27
N ARG A 146 17.66 1.43 -4.96
CA ARG A 146 19.01 1.81 -4.52
C ARG A 146 19.18 1.48 -3.04
N GLY A 147 20.31 0.84 -2.71
CA GLY A 147 20.59 0.35 -1.36
C GLY A 147 20.08 -1.08 -1.14
N ARG A 148 20.85 -1.89 -0.41
CA ARG A 148 20.54 -3.26 0.05
C ARG A 148 20.88 -4.47 -0.84
N LYS A 149 22.05 -4.53 -1.48
CA LYS A 149 22.57 -5.76 -2.16
C LYS A 149 21.56 -6.49 -3.07
N GLN A 150 20.50 -5.82 -3.55
CA GLN A 150 19.34 -6.43 -4.25
C GLN A 150 19.66 -6.93 -5.66
N LEU A 151 20.92 -6.80 -6.07
CA LEU A 151 21.51 -7.53 -7.17
C LEU A 151 22.41 -8.64 -6.58
N PRO A 152 21.97 -9.92 -6.55
CA PRO A 152 22.75 -11.04 -6.03
C PRO A 152 24.04 -11.31 -6.83
N PHE A 153 24.31 -10.57 -7.90
CA PHE A 153 25.55 -10.62 -8.67
C PHE A 153 26.74 -9.88 -8.05
N LEU A 154 26.58 -9.16 -6.93
CA LEU A 154 27.66 -8.34 -6.35
C LEU A 154 28.03 -8.67 -4.89
N LEU A 155 27.57 -9.80 -4.33
CA LEU A 155 28.08 -10.45 -3.10
C LEU A 155 28.52 -9.51 -1.95
N GLY A 156 27.90 -8.35 -1.80
CA GLY A 156 28.23 -7.38 -0.75
C GLY A 156 29.68 -6.87 -0.72
N VAL A 157 30.43 -6.86 -1.84
CA VAL A 157 31.82 -6.36 -1.87
C VAL A 157 31.86 -4.91 -2.39
N PRO A 158 32.16 -3.90 -1.55
CA PRO A 158 32.09 -2.48 -1.92
C PRO A 158 33.01 -2.06 -3.09
N ILE A 159 34.10 -2.81 -3.29
CA ILE A 159 35.09 -2.55 -4.36
C ILE A 159 34.52 -2.96 -5.73
N LEU A 160 33.67 -4.00 -5.78
CA LEU A 160 33.03 -4.43 -7.02
C LEU A 160 31.86 -3.51 -7.42
N GLU A 161 31.21 -2.83 -6.48
CA GLU A 161 30.18 -1.82 -6.76
C GLU A 161 30.74 -0.62 -7.55
N LYS A 162 32.01 -0.23 -7.29
CA LYS A 162 32.71 0.80 -8.09
C LYS A 162 33.08 0.33 -9.49
N LEU A 163 33.29 -0.98 -9.67
CA LEU A 163 33.62 -1.61 -10.96
C LEU A 163 32.38 -1.97 -11.80
N ALA A 164 31.19 -1.96 -11.20
CA ALA A 164 29.91 -2.23 -11.87
C ALA A 164 29.28 -0.99 -12.54
N ALA A 165 29.71 0.22 -12.16
CA ALA A 165 29.22 1.49 -12.73
C ALA A 165 29.32 1.60 -14.27
N PRO A 166 30.33 1.01 -14.95
CA PRO A 166 30.37 1.00 -16.42
C PRO A 166 29.53 -0.11 -17.08
N ILE A 167 29.04 -1.10 -16.33
CA ILE A 167 28.36 -2.32 -16.86
C ILE A 167 26.84 -2.28 -16.58
N ALA A 168 26.40 -1.44 -15.64
CA ALA A 168 24.98 -1.18 -15.34
C ALA A 168 24.08 -0.79 -16.54
N PRO A 169 24.56 -0.15 -17.63
CA PRO A 169 23.71 0.17 -18.79
C PRO A 169 23.17 -1.07 -19.53
N PHE A 170 23.73 -2.26 -19.29
CA PHE A 170 23.44 -3.44 -20.11
C PHE A 170 22.17 -4.21 -19.71
N PHE A 171 21.52 -3.92 -18.55
CA PHE A 171 20.47 -4.82 -18.04
C PHE A 171 19.04 -4.33 -17.78
N ILE A 172 18.65 -3.04 -17.68
CA ILE A 172 17.20 -2.67 -17.67
C ILE A 172 16.98 -1.23 -18.19
N GLY A 173 16.91 -1.01 -19.50
CA GLY A 173 16.29 0.17 -20.18
C GLY A 173 16.31 1.56 -19.48
N ARG A 174 15.29 2.39 -19.76
CA ARG A 174 15.11 3.70 -19.09
C ARG A 174 14.43 3.57 -17.73
N THR A 175 13.65 2.51 -17.55
CA THR A 175 13.04 2.18 -16.26
C THR A 175 14.08 1.88 -15.19
N GLY A 176 15.17 1.18 -15.53
CA GLY A 176 16.22 0.86 -14.57
C GLY A 176 16.92 2.12 -14.07
N THR A 177 17.30 3.04 -14.97
CA THR A 177 17.95 4.30 -14.54
C THR A 177 17.07 5.12 -13.59
N GLN A 178 15.75 5.10 -13.79
CA GLN A 178 14.80 5.75 -12.88
C GLN A 178 14.66 5.01 -11.53
N LEU A 179 14.63 3.67 -11.54
CA LEU A 179 14.58 2.87 -10.31
C LEU A 179 15.85 3.02 -9.46
N PHE A 180 17.01 3.21 -10.09
CA PHE A 180 18.29 3.43 -9.41
C PHE A 180 18.58 4.90 -9.08
N LEU A 181 17.64 5.82 -9.41
CA LEU A 181 17.80 7.26 -9.19
C LEU A 181 18.99 7.86 -9.95
N THR A 182 19.38 7.27 -11.08
CA THR A 182 20.51 7.72 -11.92
C THR A 182 20.07 8.52 -13.14
N ASP A 183 18.77 8.79 -13.29
CA ASP A 183 18.19 9.57 -14.38
C ASP A 183 18.19 11.10 -14.13
N GLY A 184 18.77 11.54 -13.01
CA GLY A 184 18.88 12.96 -12.64
C GLY A 184 19.89 13.75 -13.50
N LYS A 185 19.66 15.06 -13.60
CA LYS A 185 20.53 16.07 -14.21
C LYS A 185 20.72 17.23 -13.23
N ALA A 186 21.69 18.12 -13.50
CA ALA A 186 22.02 19.25 -12.63
C ALA A 186 20.81 20.14 -12.26
N ASP A 187 19.88 20.33 -13.20
CA ASP A 187 18.67 21.15 -13.07
C ASP A 187 17.39 20.33 -12.86
N LYS A 188 17.48 19.00 -12.89
CA LYS A 188 16.33 18.11 -12.90
C LYS A 188 16.58 16.87 -12.05
N PRO A 189 16.04 16.80 -10.82
CA PRO A 189 16.24 15.65 -9.97
C PRO A 189 15.67 14.36 -10.59
N PRO A 190 16.13 13.18 -10.15
CA PRO A 190 15.62 11.88 -10.58
C PRO A 190 14.09 11.80 -10.55
N LEU A 191 13.49 11.05 -11.48
CA LEU A 191 12.03 11.01 -11.62
C LEU A 191 11.32 10.61 -10.32
N LEU A 192 11.81 9.60 -9.61
CA LEU A 192 11.16 9.15 -8.38
C LEU A 192 11.19 10.21 -7.27
N LEU A 193 12.24 11.02 -7.20
CA LEU A 193 12.31 12.15 -6.29
C LEU A 193 11.32 13.24 -6.70
N ARG A 194 11.18 13.52 -8.00
CA ARG A 194 10.15 14.44 -8.53
C ARG A 194 8.73 13.95 -8.24
N MET A 195 8.50 12.63 -8.20
CA MET A 195 7.22 12.02 -7.84
C MET A 195 6.90 12.07 -6.34
N ALA A 196 7.81 12.62 -5.52
CA ALA A 196 7.62 12.83 -4.09
C ALA A 196 7.23 14.29 -3.75
N SER A 197 7.02 15.14 -4.74
CA SER A 197 6.54 16.52 -4.58
C SER A 197 5.66 16.95 -5.75
N ASP A 198 4.91 18.03 -5.57
CA ASP A 198 4.25 18.69 -6.69
C ASP A 198 5.26 19.54 -7.46
N CYS A 199 5.37 19.30 -8.76
CA CYS A 199 6.22 20.05 -9.67
C CYS A 199 5.41 21.08 -10.46
N GLU A 200 6.07 21.92 -11.25
CA GLU A 200 5.42 22.82 -12.22
C GLU A 200 4.58 22.01 -13.23
N ASP A 201 5.15 20.94 -13.79
CA ASP A 201 4.51 20.14 -14.85
C ASP A 201 3.37 19.24 -14.37
N LEU A 202 3.52 18.62 -13.18
CA LEU A 202 2.64 17.56 -12.69
C LEU A 202 2.51 17.63 -11.17
N LYS A 203 1.29 17.42 -10.67
CA LYS A 203 0.96 17.46 -9.24
C LYS A 203 0.91 16.05 -8.66
N PHE A 204 2.08 15.44 -8.42
CA PHE A 204 2.17 14.05 -7.97
C PHE A 204 1.61 13.81 -6.56
N LEU A 205 1.86 14.71 -5.61
CA LEU A 205 1.30 14.58 -4.26
C LEU A 205 -0.15 15.01 -4.22
N SER A 206 -0.55 16.08 -4.89
CA SER A 206 -1.97 16.47 -4.91
C SER A 206 -2.86 15.40 -5.56
N SER A 207 -2.40 14.79 -6.65
CA SER A 207 -3.15 13.71 -7.32
C SER A 207 -3.32 12.47 -6.46
N LEU A 208 -2.28 12.07 -5.71
CA LEU A 208 -2.40 10.99 -4.71
C LEU A 208 -3.26 11.42 -3.51
N GLY A 209 -3.12 12.68 -3.08
CA GLY A 209 -3.87 13.30 -2.00
C GLY A 209 -5.39 13.29 -2.24
N ALA A 210 -5.80 13.32 -3.51
CA ALA A 210 -7.21 13.28 -3.89
C ALA A 210 -7.92 11.96 -3.51
N PHE A 211 -7.20 10.84 -3.44
CA PHE A 211 -7.77 9.55 -3.02
C PHE A 211 -8.00 9.54 -1.50
N PRO A 212 -9.24 9.34 -0.99
CA PRO A 212 -9.48 9.17 0.44
C PRO A 212 -8.66 8.04 1.05
N CYS A 213 -8.54 6.92 0.34
CA CYS A 213 -7.84 5.74 0.79
C CYS A 213 -6.58 5.51 -0.05
N ARG A 214 -5.42 5.49 0.60
CA ARG A 214 -4.12 5.13 0.00
C ARG A 214 -3.53 4.02 0.85
N ILE A 215 -3.35 2.84 0.26
CA ILE A 215 -2.82 1.67 0.98
C ILE A 215 -1.59 1.15 0.23
N VAL A 216 -0.53 0.88 0.98
CA VAL A 216 0.66 0.20 0.47
C VAL A 216 0.76 -1.15 1.17
N TYR A 217 0.82 -2.23 0.38
CA TYR A 217 1.17 -3.55 0.87
C TYR A 217 2.60 -3.85 0.46
N ALA A 218 3.39 -4.33 1.40
CA ALA A 218 4.75 -4.76 1.18
C ALA A 218 4.87 -6.24 1.56
N ASN A 219 5.84 -6.94 0.98
CA ASN A 219 6.15 -8.32 1.34
C ASN A 219 7.21 -8.32 2.44
N VAL A 220 6.87 -8.83 3.63
CA VAL A 220 7.82 -8.84 4.76
C VAL A 220 8.95 -9.85 4.54
N SER A 221 8.71 -10.87 3.72
CA SER A 221 9.68 -11.94 3.45
C SER A 221 9.50 -12.46 2.02
N TYR A 222 10.53 -13.14 1.52
CA TYR A 222 10.57 -13.81 0.21
C TYR A 222 10.40 -12.94 -1.04
N ASP A 223 10.42 -11.61 -0.88
CA ASP A 223 10.53 -10.67 -2.00
C ASP A 223 11.98 -10.17 -2.12
N TYR A 224 12.69 -10.75 -3.08
CA TYR A 224 14.08 -10.40 -3.38
C TYR A 224 14.19 -9.24 -4.38
N MET A 225 13.10 -8.92 -5.09
CA MET A 225 13.10 -7.92 -6.15
C MET A 225 12.74 -6.53 -5.63
N VAL A 226 11.81 -6.46 -4.69
CA VAL A 226 11.36 -5.19 -4.11
C VAL A 226 11.54 -5.22 -2.61
N GLY A 227 12.37 -4.30 -2.12
CA GLY A 227 12.69 -4.24 -0.70
C GLY A 227 11.47 -3.84 0.13
N TRP A 228 11.29 -4.49 1.28
CA TRP A 228 10.25 -4.12 2.25
C TRP A 228 10.22 -2.62 2.52
N ARG A 229 11.39 -1.99 2.71
CA ARG A 229 11.54 -0.57 3.01
C ARG A 229 10.98 0.34 1.92
N THR A 230 11.35 0.09 0.67
CA THR A 230 10.86 0.87 -0.48
C THR A 230 9.37 0.61 -0.73
N SER A 231 8.88 -0.62 -0.49
CA SER A 231 7.47 -0.94 -0.66
C SER A 231 6.56 -0.45 0.47
N SER A 232 7.09 -0.22 1.67
CA SER A 232 6.34 0.27 2.82
C SER A 232 6.55 1.77 3.11
N ILE A 233 7.42 2.45 2.35
CA ILE A 233 7.72 3.89 2.49
C ILE A 233 8.17 4.22 3.92
N ARG A 234 9.19 3.49 4.42
CA ARG A 234 9.79 3.67 5.77
C ARG A 234 11.13 4.45 5.71
N ARG A 235 11.58 5.03 6.85
CA ARG A 235 12.79 5.90 7.07
C ARG A 235 13.68 5.29 8.19
N GLU A 236 14.94 5.76 8.31
CA GLU A 236 16.13 5.12 8.91
C GLU A 236 16.30 5.09 10.44
N THR A 237 15.40 5.52 11.31
CA THR A 237 15.69 5.47 12.78
C THR A 237 14.44 5.38 13.62
N GLU A 238 14.57 4.82 14.83
CA GLU A 238 13.48 4.02 15.40
C GLU A 238 13.18 4.29 16.87
N LEU A 239 12.04 4.94 17.08
CA LEU A 239 11.16 4.73 18.23
C LEU A 239 9.85 4.24 17.63
N PHE A 240 9.33 3.08 18.04
CA PHE A 240 8.00 2.65 17.55
C PHE A 240 6.95 2.73 18.65
N LYS A 241 5.83 3.37 18.30
CA LYS A 241 4.59 3.46 19.04
C LYS A 241 3.57 2.53 18.40
N GLY A 242 3.05 1.58 19.15
CA GLY A 242 1.92 0.75 18.72
C GLY A 242 0.71 0.97 19.61
N SER A 243 -0.40 0.36 19.23
CA SER A 243 -1.58 0.32 20.07
C SER A 243 -2.19 -1.07 20.12
N VAL A 244 -2.85 -1.36 21.24
CA VAL A 244 -3.54 -2.62 21.48
C VAL A 244 -5.02 -2.34 21.70
N TYR A 245 -5.86 -3.14 21.05
CA TYR A 245 -7.30 -3.06 21.19
C TYR A 245 -7.92 -4.43 21.45
N CYS A 246 -9.15 -4.41 21.94
CA CYS A 246 -10.06 -5.52 21.99
C CYS A 246 -10.89 -5.56 20.71
N ASP A 247 -10.66 -6.59 19.91
CA ASP A 247 -11.47 -6.99 18.77
C ASP A 247 -12.75 -7.68 19.26
N THR A 248 -13.78 -6.87 19.43
CA THR A 248 -15.10 -7.28 19.92
C THR A 248 -15.89 -8.12 18.92
N CYS A 249 -15.46 -8.19 17.65
CA CYS A 249 -16.14 -8.91 16.58
C CYS A 249 -15.33 -10.05 15.99
N ARG A 250 -14.10 -10.29 16.48
CA ARG A 250 -13.20 -11.37 16.05
C ARG A 250 -12.84 -11.31 14.55
N VAL A 251 -12.64 -10.10 14.01
CA VAL A 251 -12.33 -9.87 12.59
C VAL A 251 -10.94 -9.33 12.30
N GLN A 252 -10.14 -9.10 13.33
CA GLN A 252 -8.70 -8.83 13.25
C GLN A 252 -8.33 -7.51 12.55
N PHE A 253 -9.27 -6.57 12.55
CA PHE A 253 -9.06 -5.15 12.30
C PHE A 253 -9.97 -4.33 13.20
N MET A 254 -9.62 -3.06 13.43
CA MET A 254 -10.41 -2.19 14.29
C MET A 254 -11.76 -1.83 13.64
N THR A 255 -12.84 -1.99 14.39
CA THR A 255 -14.18 -1.51 14.03
C THR A 255 -14.59 -0.40 14.99
N ARG A 256 -15.74 0.25 14.75
CA ARG A 256 -16.31 1.20 15.72
C ARG A 256 -16.66 0.58 17.09
N LEU A 257 -16.75 -0.75 17.16
CA LEU A 257 -17.04 -1.50 18.38
C LEU A 257 -15.77 -1.92 19.12
N SER A 258 -14.59 -1.71 18.54
CA SER A 258 -13.30 -2.01 19.16
C SER A 258 -13.04 -1.09 20.34
N LYS A 259 -12.40 -1.62 21.40
CA LYS A 259 -12.02 -0.85 22.59
C LYS A 259 -10.52 -0.86 22.75
N VAL A 260 -9.89 0.29 23.00
CA VAL A 260 -8.47 0.31 23.36
C VAL A 260 -8.25 -0.39 24.71
N LEU A 261 -7.10 -1.03 24.89
CA LEU A 261 -6.77 -1.77 26.11
C LEU A 261 -5.63 -1.10 26.87
N GLU A 262 -5.94 -0.54 28.04
CA GLU A 262 -4.94 -0.02 28.99
C GLU A 262 -4.34 -1.16 29.82
N GLY A 263 -3.00 -1.24 29.91
CA GLY A 263 -2.31 -2.27 30.69
C GLY A 263 -2.14 -3.62 29.97
N ALA A 264 -2.44 -3.70 28.67
CA ALA A 264 -2.05 -4.84 27.84
C ALA A 264 -0.53 -4.94 27.70
N LYS A 265 0.00 -6.14 27.92
CA LYS A 265 1.42 -6.46 27.77
C LYS A 265 1.72 -6.93 26.35
N VAL A 266 2.73 -6.31 25.76
CA VAL A 266 3.30 -6.67 24.45
C VAL A 266 4.78 -6.97 24.56
N LYS A 267 5.29 -7.78 23.64
CA LYS A 267 6.70 -8.15 23.55
C LYS A 267 7.21 -7.98 22.13
N LEU A 268 8.24 -7.18 21.95
CA LEU A 268 9.09 -7.20 20.77
C LEU A 268 9.98 -8.45 20.83
N GLU A 269 10.00 -9.20 19.74
CA GLU A 269 10.94 -10.30 19.54
C GLU A 269 11.58 -10.16 18.15
N CYS A 270 12.91 -10.07 18.11
CA CYS A 270 13.66 -10.13 16.86
C CYS A 270 14.42 -11.44 16.76
N LYS A 271 14.43 -12.02 15.57
CA LYS A 271 15.13 -13.27 15.25
C LYS A 271 16.06 -13.07 14.07
N GLY A 272 17.26 -13.63 14.14
CA GLY A 272 18.18 -13.67 13.01
C GLY A 272 17.52 -14.33 11.79
N ARG A 273 17.64 -13.70 10.62
CA ARG A 273 16.92 -14.11 9.41
C ARG A 273 17.25 -15.54 8.96
N GLU A 274 18.52 -15.94 9.11
CA GLU A 274 19.03 -17.24 8.66
C GLU A 274 18.91 -18.33 9.73
N ASN A 275 19.33 -18.04 10.95
CA ASN A 275 19.45 -19.01 12.03
C ASN A 275 18.22 -19.07 12.96
N GLN A 276 17.27 -18.15 12.79
CA GLN A 276 16.06 -18.01 13.61
C GLN A 276 16.33 -17.84 15.12
N THR A 277 17.57 -17.52 15.51
CA THR A 277 17.92 -17.31 16.92
C THR A 277 17.35 -15.98 17.38
N VAL A 278 16.72 -15.95 18.55
CA VAL A 278 16.25 -14.71 19.15
C VAL A 278 17.45 -13.84 19.50
N THR A 279 17.48 -12.63 18.95
CA THR A 279 18.57 -11.65 19.08
C THR A 279 18.19 -10.51 20.02
N LEU A 280 16.91 -10.13 20.02
CA LEU A 280 16.38 -9.07 20.88
C LEU A 280 15.03 -9.49 21.44
N THR A 281 14.80 -9.15 22.71
CA THR A 281 13.47 -9.23 23.34
C THR A 281 13.26 -8.02 24.23
N LYS A 282 12.11 -7.35 24.10
CA LYS A 282 11.73 -6.21 24.95
C LYS A 282 10.24 -6.22 25.23
N GLU A 283 9.83 -5.93 26.45
CA GLU A 283 8.42 -5.84 26.84
C GLU A 283 7.99 -4.40 27.06
N ALA A 284 6.71 -4.12 26.84
CA ALA A 284 6.07 -2.86 27.20
C ALA A 284 4.62 -3.11 27.62
N MET A 285 4.05 -2.13 28.31
CA MET A 285 2.64 -2.07 28.63
C MET A 285 2.00 -0.87 27.95
N THR A 286 0.72 -1.00 27.63
CA THR A 286 -0.08 0.07 27.04
C THR A 286 -0.55 1.06 28.09
N ASP A 287 -0.57 2.34 27.71
CA ASP A 287 -1.15 3.45 28.46
C ASP A 287 -2.69 3.46 28.42
N LYS A 288 -3.29 4.46 29.06
CA LYS A 288 -4.75 4.69 29.11
C LYS A 288 -5.43 4.79 27.73
N ASP A 289 -4.68 5.18 26.71
CA ASP A 289 -5.17 5.34 25.34
C ASP A 289 -4.89 4.06 24.51
N GLY A 290 -4.43 2.99 25.17
CA GLY A 290 -4.05 1.72 24.58
C GLY A 290 -2.76 1.75 23.80
N ASN A 291 -1.90 2.76 23.98
CA ASN A 291 -0.65 2.90 23.24
C ASN A 291 0.56 2.42 24.05
N TYR A 292 1.55 1.84 23.39
CA TYR A 292 2.84 1.53 23.99
C TYR A 292 3.96 2.13 23.14
N GLU A 293 5.10 2.40 23.77
CA GLU A 293 6.32 2.85 23.10
C GLU A 293 7.49 1.98 23.53
N MET A 294 8.35 1.64 22.57
CA MET A 294 9.59 0.92 22.83
C MET A 294 10.74 1.62 22.13
N GLU A 295 11.75 1.96 22.93
CA GLU A 295 13.04 2.38 22.41
C GLU A 295 13.88 1.15 22.06
N VAL A 296 14.41 1.07 20.85
CA VAL A 296 15.33 0.01 20.45
C VAL A 296 16.62 0.63 19.97
N MET A 297 17.73 0.13 20.53
CA MET A 297 19.08 0.61 20.24
C MET A 297 19.77 -0.37 19.30
N GLY A 298 20.40 0.17 18.27
CA GLY A 298 21.13 -0.64 17.28
C GLY A 298 20.35 -0.84 15.99
N ASP A 299 21.05 -1.40 15.00
CA ASP A 299 20.47 -1.77 13.71
C ASP A 299 20.21 -3.28 13.70
N HIS A 300 19.01 -3.66 13.28
CA HIS A 300 18.50 -5.03 13.19
C HIS A 300 18.16 -5.41 11.74
N GLU A 301 18.94 -4.95 10.75
CA GLU A 301 18.72 -5.23 9.31
C GLU A 301 18.64 -6.71 8.96
N GLU A 302 19.43 -7.53 9.65
CA GLU A 302 19.56 -8.97 9.45
C GLU A 302 18.59 -9.78 10.33
N GLU A 303 17.62 -9.09 10.94
CA GLU A 303 16.65 -9.68 11.85
C GLU A 303 15.22 -9.50 11.33
N VAL A 304 14.36 -10.43 11.71
CA VAL A 304 12.91 -10.32 11.55
C VAL A 304 12.33 -10.00 12.92
N CYS A 305 11.86 -8.77 13.08
CA CYS A 305 11.27 -8.28 14.32
C CYS A 305 9.74 -8.31 14.26
N GLU A 306 9.10 -8.77 15.32
CA GLU A 306 7.64 -8.83 15.45
C GLU A 306 7.18 -8.40 16.84
N ILE A 307 5.99 -7.79 16.91
CA ILE A 307 5.32 -7.55 18.18
C ILE A 307 4.37 -8.71 18.48
N ILE A 308 4.50 -9.25 19.68
CA ILE A 308 3.72 -10.37 20.19
C ILE A 308 2.81 -9.85 21.29
N LEU A 309 1.50 -10.14 21.16
CA LEU A 309 0.53 -9.96 22.24
C LEU A 309 0.79 -10.99 23.34
N VAL A 310 1.09 -10.54 24.57
CA VAL A 310 1.46 -11.43 25.69
C VAL A 310 0.32 -11.61 26.67
N GLN A 311 -0.26 -10.50 27.15
CA GLN A 311 -1.30 -10.55 28.17
C GLN A 311 -2.30 -9.42 27.96
N SER A 312 -3.59 -9.78 28.00
CA SER A 312 -4.68 -8.82 28.04
C SER A 312 -5.06 -8.49 29.49
N PRO A 313 -5.38 -7.22 29.80
CA PRO A 313 -5.92 -6.81 31.08
C PRO A 313 -7.41 -7.17 31.21
N ASP A 314 -8.09 -7.43 30.08
CA ASP A 314 -9.49 -7.82 30.01
C ASP A 314 -9.60 -9.35 29.90
N ALA A 315 -10.14 -9.99 30.95
CA ALA A 315 -10.32 -11.43 31.01
C ALA A 315 -11.27 -11.98 29.92
N GLU A 316 -12.15 -11.15 29.37
CA GLU A 316 -13.06 -11.51 28.28
C GLU A 316 -12.48 -11.25 26.90
N CYS A 317 -11.32 -10.57 26.82
CA CYS A 317 -10.67 -10.20 25.58
C CYS A 317 -9.18 -10.55 25.59
N GLY A 318 -8.89 -11.84 25.75
CA GLY A 318 -7.52 -12.38 25.84
C GLY A 318 -7.15 -13.36 24.72
N ASP A 319 -8.05 -13.69 23.81
CA ASP A 319 -7.76 -14.66 22.74
C ASP A 319 -6.83 -14.03 21.69
N VAL A 320 -5.87 -14.79 21.17
CA VAL A 320 -4.97 -14.33 20.09
C VAL A 320 -5.15 -15.23 18.87
N ASN A 321 -5.36 -14.63 17.71
CA ASN A 321 -5.37 -15.39 16.45
C ASN A 321 -3.93 -15.63 16.00
N ASN A 322 -3.56 -16.91 15.89
CA ASN A 322 -2.21 -17.33 15.55
C ASN A 322 -2.00 -17.59 14.05
N GLN A 323 -2.95 -17.21 13.20
CA GLN A 323 -2.81 -17.34 11.74
C GLN A 323 -1.61 -16.53 11.22
N GLU A 324 -0.91 -17.11 10.25
CA GLU A 324 0.37 -16.60 9.74
C GLU A 324 0.27 -15.16 9.18
N PHE A 325 -0.81 -14.84 8.47
CA PHE A 325 -0.99 -13.50 7.91
C PHE A 325 -1.12 -12.40 8.98
N LEU A 326 -1.62 -12.73 10.17
CA LEU A 326 -1.73 -11.78 11.29
C LEU A 326 -0.42 -11.60 12.02
N ARG A 327 0.35 -12.69 12.16
CA ARG A 327 1.74 -12.61 12.62
C ARG A 327 2.56 -11.71 11.70
N ASN A 328 2.36 -11.83 10.39
CA ASN A 328 3.00 -10.96 9.41
C ASN A 328 2.58 -9.48 9.55
N ALA A 329 1.33 -9.21 9.92
CA ALA A 329 0.85 -7.84 10.15
C ALA A 329 1.48 -7.17 11.39
N ALA A 330 1.99 -7.98 12.34
CA ALA A 330 2.67 -7.53 13.55
C ALA A 330 4.20 -7.35 13.38
N ARG A 331 4.73 -7.64 12.19
CA ARG A 331 6.16 -7.48 11.90
C ARG A 331 6.54 -6.02 11.71
N ILE A 332 7.72 -5.68 12.20
CA ILE A 332 8.31 -4.35 12.13
C ILE A 332 9.72 -4.44 11.55
N SER A 333 10.12 -3.40 10.83
CA SER A 333 11.50 -3.24 10.40
C SER A 333 12.21 -2.46 11.49
N LEU A 334 13.37 -2.98 11.94
CA LEU A 334 14.21 -2.32 12.92
C LEU A 334 15.61 -1.93 12.38
N THR A 335 15.74 -1.17 11.29
CA THR A 335 17.05 -0.82 10.65
C THR A 335 17.19 0.63 10.21
N ALA A 336 18.41 1.13 10.35
CA ALA A 336 18.89 2.44 9.94
C ALA A 336 19.60 2.53 8.59
N ASN A 337 19.85 1.41 7.91
CA ASN A 337 20.47 1.39 6.58
C ASN A 337 19.44 1.50 5.47
N ASP A 338 18.62 2.54 5.54
CA ASP A 338 17.37 2.57 4.84
C ASP A 338 17.40 3.67 3.75
N GLY A 339 17.79 4.92 4.02
CA GLY A 339 18.10 6.03 3.08
C GLY A 339 17.37 7.39 3.29
N ILE A 340 16.82 7.73 4.47
CA ILE A 340 16.24 9.02 4.92
C ILE A 340 16.60 9.36 6.41
N VAL A 341 17.02 10.61 6.67
CA VAL A 341 17.39 11.21 7.99
C VAL A 341 16.30 11.14 9.09
N SER A 342 16.79 11.05 10.32
CA SER A 342 16.23 10.52 11.58
C SER A 342 15.81 11.57 12.62
N ASN A 343 14.60 11.47 13.20
CA ASN A 343 14.20 11.96 14.55
C ASN A 343 12.69 11.81 14.88
N GLU A 344 11.93 10.88 14.28
CA GLU A 344 10.46 10.79 14.46
C GLU A 344 9.96 9.41 14.97
N THR A 345 8.96 9.42 15.85
CA THR A 345 8.22 8.24 16.36
C THR A 345 7.41 7.55 15.25
N ARG A 346 7.40 6.21 15.23
CA ARG A 346 6.71 5.38 14.24
C ARG A 346 5.47 4.71 14.76
N THR A 347 4.34 4.97 14.10
CA THR A 347 3.11 4.23 14.36
C THR A 347 3.12 2.90 13.62
N ILE A 348 3.01 1.79 14.36
CA ILE A 348 2.84 0.45 13.78
C ILE A 348 1.37 0.05 13.75
N ASN A 349 1.06 -1.05 13.06
CA ASN A 349 -0.31 -1.55 12.99
C ASN A 349 -0.86 -1.85 14.40
N PRO A 350 -2.12 -1.50 14.68
CA PRO A 350 -2.75 -1.85 15.94
C PRO A 350 -2.92 -3.37 16.03
N LEU A 351 -2.67 -3.95 17.20
CA LEU A 351 -2.84 -5.39 17.45
C LEU A 351 -4.07 -5.65 18.31
N GLY A 352 -4.85 -6.66 17.92
CA GLY A 352 -6.14 -6.95 18.55
C GLY A 352 -6.11 -8.25 19.33
N PHE A 353 -6.37 -8.21 20.64
CA PHE A 353 -6.88 -9.39 21.33
C PHE A 353 -8.33 -9.60 20.93
N MET A 354 -8.76 -10.84 20.77
CA MET A 354 -10.14 -11.18 20.44
C MET A 354 -10.96 -11.40 21.70
N ARG A 355 -12.19 -10.90 21.68
CA ARG A 355 -13.20 -11.22 22.69
C ARG A 355 -13.64 -12.66 22.54
N LYS A 356 -13.81 -13.39 23.64
CA LYS A 356 -14.28 -14.81 23.63
C LYS A 356 -15.59 -14.98 22.88
N THR A 357 -16.56 -14.10 23.16
CA THR A 357 -17.88 -14.07 22.51
C THR A 357 -18.07 -12.74 21.79
N PRO A 358 -18.33 -12.74 20.46
CA PRO A 358 -18.62 -11.52 19.70
C PRO A 358 -19.78 -10.70 20.30
N LEU A 359 -19.75 -9.39 20.12
CA LEU A 359 -20.89 -8.55 20.50
C LEU A 359 -22.07 -8.73 19.54
N ALA A 360 -23.30 -8.63 20.07
CA ALA A 360 -24.53 -8.74 19.28
C ALA A 360 -24.64 -7.67 18.16
N ASP A 361 -23.98 -6.53 18.32
CA ASP A 361 -23.99 -5.42 17.35
C ASP A 361 -23.03 -5.63 16.17
N CYS A 362 -22.20 -6.68 16.19
CA CYS A 362 -21.19 -6.94 15.16
C CYS A 362 -21.76 -7.06 13.74
N PRO A 363 -22.87 -7.78 13.47
CA PRO A 363 -23.48 -7.82 12.14
C PRO A 363 -23.79 -6.45 11.54
N GLN A 364 -24.22 -5.49 12.38
CA GLN A 364 -24.51 -4.13 11.94
C GLN A 364 -23.23 -3.36 11.57
N ALA A 365 -22.14 -3.55 12.31
CA ALA A 365 -20.84 -2.96 11.99
C ALA A 365 -20.30 -3.49 10.64
N PHE A 366 -20.52 -4.76 10.29
CA PHE A 366 -20.14 -5.30 8.98
C PHE A 366 -20.95 -4.73 7.82
N LYS A 367 -22.25 -4.54 8.03
CA LYS A 367 -23.14 -3.93 7.03
C LYS A 367 -22.68 -2.53 6.64
N GLU A 368 -22.24 -1.73 7.61
CA GLU A 368 -21.70 -0.37 7.39
C GLU A 368 -20.40 -0.39 6.57
N LEU A 369 -19.57 -1.42 6.76
CA LEU A 369 -18.31 -1.59 6.02
C LEU A 369 -18.49 -2.22 4.63
N GLY A 370 -19.68 -2.74 4.31
CA GLY A 370 -19.94 -3.45 3.06
C GLY A 370 -19.18 -4.77 2.94
N ILE A 371 -18.85 -5.41 4.07
CA ILE A 371 -18.08 -6.66 4.14
C ILE A 371 -19.02 -7.79 4.57
N VAL A 372 -18.92 -8.95 3.91
CA VAL A 372 -19.57 -10.19 4.38
C VAL A 372 -18.59 -10.89 5.33
N PRO A 373 -18.92 -11.05 6.62
CA PRO A 373 -18.00 -11.61 7.59
C PRO A 373 -17.84 -13.12 7.42
N ASP A 374 -16.62 -13.63 7.66
CA ASP A 374 -16.32 -15.07 7.73
C ASP A 374 -16.57 -15.63 9.16
N VAL A 375 -17.18 -14.85 10.05
CA VAL A 375 -17.50 -15.19 11.45
C VAL A 375 -19.00 -15.39 11.61
N THR A 376 -19.41 -16.47 12.30
CA THR A 376 -20.81 -16.70 12.68
C THR A 376 -21.06 -16.02 14.04
N PHE A 377 -22.09 -15.18 14.13
CA PHE A 377 -22.43 -14.40 15.32
C PHE A 377 -23.45 -15.10 16.20
#